data_AF-A0AAV1JCQ9-F1
#
_entry.id   AF-A0AAV1JCQ9-F1
#
_cell.length_a   1.000
_cell.length_b   1.000
_cell.length_c   1.000
_cell.angle_alpha   90.00
_cell.angle_beta   90.00
_cell.angle_gamma   90.00
#
_symmetry.space_group_name_H-M   'P 1'
#
loop_
_entity.id
_entity.type
_entity.pdbx_description
1 polymer ?
#
loop_
_entity_poly.entity_id
_entity_poly.type
_entity_poly.pdbx_seq_one_letter_code
_entity_poly.pdbx_strand_id
1 'polypeptide(L)'
;MAQKRSLLFYVAVVFVILSALSHEVEARRKILRGRRVMTRTYYHGNSVPAWAISFMAGIGMLVAGGVLYGIMRKLVLSAESGSLNTYQPAMQNDQV
;
A
#
# COMPACT_ATOMS: atom_id res chain seq x y z
N MET A 1 -16.53 15.37 19.25
CA MET A 1 -17.51 14.44 18.61
C MET A 1 -17.00 13.02 18.79
N ALA A 2 -17.67 12.21 19.60
CA ALA A 2 -17.29 10.80 19.77
C ALA A 2 -17.67 10.04 18.50
N GLN A 3 -16.70 9.86 17.60
CA GLN A 3 -16.86 9.08 16.38
C GLN A 3 -17.16 7.63 16.79
N LYS A 4 -18.43 7.22 16.68
CA LYS A 4 -18.84 5.83 16.91
C LYS A 4 -18.06 4.96 15.93
N ARG A 5 -17.03 4.27 16.43
CA ARG A 5 -16.25 3.35 15.60
C ARG A 5 -17.17 2.21 15.19
N SER A 6 -17.18 1.89 13.90
CA SER A 6 -18.07 0.85 13.38
C SER A 6 -17.74 -0.49 14.04
N LEU A 7 -18.74 -1.35 14.16
CA LEU A 7 -18.58 -2.71 14.71
C LEU A 7 -17.46 -3.47 13.96
N LEU A 8 -17.34 -3.22 12.65
CA LEU A 8 -16.28 -3.76 11.79
C LEU A 8 -14.87 -3.35 12.24
N PHE A 9 -14.69 -2.14 12.78
CA PHE A 9 -13.40 -1.70 13.31
C PHE A 9 -12.95 -2.59 14.47
N TYR A 10 -13.86 -2.88 15.41
CA TYR A 10 -13.55 -3.74 16.55
C TYR A 10 -13.29 -5.19 16.12
N VAL A 11 -14.08 -5.71 15.18
CA VAL A 11 -13.87 -7.05 14.61
C VAL A 11 -12.50 -7.15 13.92
N ALA A 12 -12.13 -6.14 13.13
CA ALA A 12 -10.81 -6.10 12.48
C ALA A 12 -9.67 -6.07 13.49
N VAL A 13 -9.79 -5.27 14.57
CA VAL A 13 -8.80 -5.24 15.65
C VAL A 13 -8.66 -6.61 16.33
N VAL A 14 -9.77 -7.28 16.61
CA VAL A 14 -9.76 -8.64 17.18
C VAL A 14 -9.07 -9.63 16.24
N PHE A 15 -9.33 -9.58 14.93
CA PHE A 15 -8.64 -10.44 13.97
C PHE A 15 -7.14 -10.17 13.86
N VAL A 16 -6.73 -8.90 13.96
CA VAL A 16 -5.30 -8.54 14.00
C VAL A 16 -4.63 -9.12 15.25
N ILE A 17 -5.27 -9.00 16.42
CA ILE A 17 -4.77 -9.56 17.68
C ILE A 17 -4.68 -11.08 17.60
N LEU A 18 -5.74 -11.76 17.15
CA LEU A 18 -5.75 -13.21 16.97
C LEU A 18 -4.67 -13.67 15.99
N SER A 19 -4.47 -12.94 14.89
CA SER A 19 -3.41 -13.24 13.93
C SER A 19 -2.01 -13.09 14.52
N ALA A 20 -1.78 -12.11 15.39
CA ALA A 20 -0.49 -11.92 16.05
C ALA A 20 -0.20 -13.05 17.05
N LEU A 21 -1.23 -13.55 17.73
CA LEU A 21 -1.13 -14.66 18.69
C LEU A 21 -1.03 -16.05 18.03
N SER A 22 -1.32 -16.16 16.72
CA SER A 22 -1.31 -17.44 15.99
C SER A 22 0.09 -17.97 15.64
N HIS A 23 1.16 -17.33 16.13
CA HIS A 23 2.56 -17.74 15.93
C HIS A 23 2.89 -19.12 16.56
N GLU A 24 2.05 -19.58 17.50
CA GLU A 24 2.28 -20.75 18.37
C GLU A 24 2.20 -22.12 17.67
N VAL A 25 1.74 -22.20 16.42
CA VAL A 25 1.69 -23.49 15.69
C VAL A 25 3.09 -24.09 15.50
N GLU A 26 4.13 -23.26 15.48
CA GLU A 26 5.53 -23.69 15.44
C GLU A 26 6.04 -24.23 16.80
N ALA A 27 5.50 -23.72 17.92
CA ALA A 27 5.86 -24.18 19.27
C ALA A 27 5.35 -25.61 19.52
N ARG A 28 4.13 -25.94 19.04
CA ARG A 28 3.61 -27.32 19.08
C ARG A 28 4.50 -28.30 18.29
N ARG A 29 5.04 -27.86 17.16
CA ARG A 29 5.97 -28.65 16.32
C ARG A 29 7.34 -28.85 17.01
N LYS A 30 7.76 -27.91 17.85
CA LYS A 30 8.96 -28.03 18.71
C LYS A 30 8.76 -29.03 19.84
N ILE A 31 7.62 -29.00 20.54
CA ILE A 31 7.32 -29.90 21.67
C ILE A 31 7.29 -31.38 21.23
N LEU A 32 6.69 -31.67 20.08
CA LEU A 32 6.57 -33.04 19.55
C LEU A 32 7.88 -33.63 18.99
N ARG A 33 8.93 -32.82 18.80
CA ARG A 33 10.21 -33.27 18.21
C ARG A 33 11.24 -33.76 19.24
N GLY A 34 10.92 -33.70 20.54
CA GLY A 34 11.72 -34.30 21.61
C GLY A 34 13.05 -33.60 21.93
N ARG A 35 13.69 -34.07 23.02
CA ARG A 35 14.90 -33.48 23.65
C ARG A 35 16.07 -33.24 22.69
N ARG A 36 16.22 -34.05 21.64
CA ARG A 36 17.34 -33.98 20.68
C ARG A 36 17.25 -32.79 19.71
N VAL A 37 16.08 -32.13 19.65
CA VAL A 37 15.81 -31.00 18.75
C VAL A 37 15.82 -29.65 19.50
N MET A 38 15.81 -29.68 20.83
CA MET A 38 15.70 -28.48 21.69
C MET A 38 16.99 -27.63 21.74
N THR A 39 18.15 -28.22 21.43
CA THR A 39 19.45 -27.52 21.41
C THR A 39 19.76 -26.83 20.09
N ARG A 40 18.90 -26.99 19.07
CA ARG A 40 19.04 -26.24 17.82
C ARG A 40 18.49 -24.84 18.05
N THR A 41 19.34 -23.82 18.00
CA THR A 41 18.92 -22.42 17.91
C THR A 41 18.11 -22.24 16.64
N TYR A 42 16.80 -22.38 16.77
CA TYR A 42 15.87 -22.01 15.73
C TYR A 42 15.89 -20.49 15.63
N TYR A 43 16.31 -19.96 14.48
CA TYR A 43 16.08 -18.58 14.13
C TYR A 43 14.64 -18.22 14.48
N HIS A 44 14.46 -17.14 15.25
CA HIS A 44 13.12 -16.62 15.52
C HIS A 44 12.45 -16.36 14.18
N GLY A 45 11.28 -16.98 13.96
CA GLY A 45 10.46 -16.71 12.79
C GLY A 45 10.12 -15.23 12.73
N ASN A 46 9.87 -14.74 11.52
CA ASN A 46 9.60 -13.32 11.28
C ASN A 46 8.47 -12.84 12.20
N SER A 47 8.73 -11.79 13.00
CA SER A 47 7.75 -11.27 13.98
C SER A 47 6.50 -10.69 13.31
N VAL A 48 6.59 -10.39 12.01
CA VAL A 48 5.51 -9.84 11.21
C VAL A 48 4.73 -10.99 10.57
N PRO A 49 3.40 -11.07 10.77
CA PRO A 49 2.58 -12.09 10.14
C PRO A 49 2.60 -11.94 8.61
N ALA A 50 2.54 -13.06 7.88
CA ALA A 50 2.74 -13.08 6.43
C ALA A 50 1.76 -12.18 5.65
N TRP A 51 0.51 -12.06 6.12
CA TRP A 51 -0.49 -11.19 5.50
C TRP A 51 -0.15 -9.70 5.62
N ALA A 52 0.55 -9.29 6.68
CA ALA A 52 0.94 -7.89 6.85
C ALA A 52 2.04 -7.51 5.86
N ILE A 53 2.90 -8.46 5.48
CA ILE A 53 3.95 -8.25 4.48
C ILE A 53 3.31 -8.02 3.10
N SER A 54 2.34 -8.86 2.70
CA SER A 54 1.63 -8.68 1.42
C SER A 54 0.80 -7.39 1.40
N PHE A 55 0.18 -7.03 2.51
CA PHE A 55 -0.56 -5.77 2.64
C PHE A 55 0.34 -4.53 2.48
N MET A 56 1.49 -4.51 3.18
CA MET A 56 2.48 -3.44 3.05
C MET A 56 3.05 -3.34 1.64
N ALA A 57 3.33 -4.48 1.00
CA ALA A 57 3.77 -4.51 -0.40
C ALA A 57 2.69 -3.95 -1.35
N GLY A 58 1.42 -4.27 -1.11
CA GLY A 58 0.28 -3.74 -1.86
C GLY A 58 0.16 -2.21 -1.76
N ILE A 59 0.26 -1.66 -0.53
CA ILE A 59 0.30 -0.21 -0.32
C ILE A 59 1.50 0.40 -1.04
N GLY A 60 2.67 -0.23 -0.98
CA GLY A 60 3.87 0.21 -1.69
C GLY A 60 3.65 0.33 -3.21
N MET A 61 3.00 -0.67 -3.82
CA MET A 61 2.65 -0.62 -5.24
C MET A 61 1.66 0.50 -5.58
N LEU A 62 0.67 0.76 -4.74
CA LEU A 62 -0.28 1.87 -4.95
C LEU A 62 0.43 3.22 -4.88
N VAL A 63 1.30 3.42 -3.89
CA VAL A 63 2.08 4.65 -3.76
C VAL A 63 3.00 4.82 -4.96
N ALA A 64 3.72 3.78 -5.36
CA ALA A 64 4.60 3.82 -6.53
C ALA A 64 3.82 4.16 -7.82
N GLY A 65 2.66 3.55 -8.03
CA GLY A 65 1.78 3.85 -9.16
C GLY A 65 1.27 5.29 -9.14
N GLY A 66 0.88 5.81 -7.97
CA GLY A 66 0.44 7.20 -7.81
C GLY A 66 1.55 8.22 -8.11
N VAL A 67 2.78 7.94 -7.66
CA VAL A 67 3.95 8.77 -7.97
C VAL A 67 4.24 8.76 -9.46
N LEU A 68 4.24 7.57 -10.09
CA LEU A 68 4.46 7.43 -11.53
C LEU A 68 3.43 8.21 -12.34
N TYR A 69 2.15 8.12 -11.95
CA TYR A 69 1.08 8.91 -12.57
C TYR A 69 1.31 10.41 -12.41
N GLY A 70 1.72 10.87 -11.22
CA GLY A 70 2.04 12.29 -10.99
C GLY A 70 3.14 12.81 -11.90
N ILE A 71 4.19 12.00 -12.12
CA ILE A 71 5.28 12.32 -13.05
C ILE A 71 4.74 12.41 -14.48
N MET A 72 3.98 11.41 -14.92
CA MET A 72 3.38 11.39 -16.27
C MET A 72 2.46 12.60 -16.51
N ARG A 73 1.62 12.96 -15.52
CA ARG A 73 0.74 14.12 -15.61
C ARG A 73 1.52 15.42 -15.78
N LYS A 74 2.65 15.57 -15.08
CA LYS A 74 3.47 16.77 -15.14
C LYS A 74 4.26 16.88 -16.46
N LEU A 75 4.75 15.76 -17.00
CA LEU A 75 5.59 15.75 -18.19
C LEU A 75 4.79 15.73 -19.50
N VAL A 76 3.74 14.90 -19.57
CA VAL A 76 3.01 14.64 -20.81
C VAL A 76 1.76 15.50 -20.88
N LEU A 77 0.88 15.40 -19.89
CA LEU A 77 -0.44 16.06 -19.95
C LEU A 77 -0.39 17.57 -19.71
N SER A 78 0.60 18.06 -18.97
CA SER A 78 0.73 19.50 -18.73
C SER A 78 1.37 20.24 -19.91
N ALA A 79 2.10 19.53 -20.78
CA ALA A 79 2.72 20.10 -21.98
C ALA A 79 1.68 20.47 -23.07
N GLU A 80 0.57 19.74 -23.14
CA GLU A 80 -0.54 19.99 -24.08
C GLU A 80 -1.51 21.09 -23.63
N SER A 81 -1.48 21.46 -22.34
CA SER A 81 -2.44 22.42 -21.75
C SER A 81 -2.05 23.90 -21.89
N GLY A 82 -0.98 24.20 -22.64
CA GLY A 82 -0.70 25.56 -23.06
C GLY A 82 -1.84 26.03 -23.96
N SER A 83 -2.61 27.02 -23.52
CA SER A 83 -3.69 27.64 -24.30
C SER A 83 -3.13 28.21 -25.60
N LEU A 84 -3.07 27.41 -26.65
CA LEU A 84 -3.02 27.90 -28.01
C LEU A 84 -4.41 28.49 -28.27
N ASN A 85 -4.53 29.79 -27.97
CA ASN A 85 -5.58 30.62 -28.55
C ASN A 85 -5.38 30.61 -30.06
N THR A 86 -5.85 29.55 -30.73
CA THR A 86 -5.84 29.39 -32.20
C THR A 86 -6.92 30.27 -32.82
N TYR A 87 -7.02 31.50 -32.37
CA TYR A 87 -7.77 32.53 -33.06
C TYR A 87 -6.77 33.51 -33.63
N GLN A 88 -6.43 33.31 -34.90
CA GLN A 88 -5.70 34.27 -35.70
C GLN A 88 -6.76 35.10 -36.44
N PRO A 89 -7.07 36.34 -36.02
CA PRO A 89 -7.99 37.18 -36.78
C PRO A 89 -7.39 37.47 -38.16
N ALA A 90 -8.24 37.43 -39.18
CA ALA A 90 -7.84 37.79 -40.54
C ALA A 90 -7.43 39.27 -40.59
N MET A 91 -6.30 39.57 -41.26
CA MET A 91 -5.87 40.95 -41.46
C MET A 91 -6.86 41.65 -42.40
N GLN A 92 -7.70 42.54 -41.85
CA GLN A 92 -8.57 43.41 -42.61
C GLN A 92 -7.74 44.65 -43.04
N ASN A 93 -7.38 44.70 -44.32
CA ASN A 93 -6.82 45.91 -44.91
C ASN A 93 -7.96 46.90 -45.16
N ASP A 94 -8.19 47.79 -44.19
CA ASP A 94 -9.07 48.94 -44.37
C ASP A 94 -8.36 49.97 -45.26
N GLN A 95 -8.46 49.80 -46.58
CA GLN A 95 -8.13 50.84 -47.54
C GLN A 95 -9.40 51.61 -47.91
N VAL A 96 -9.42 52.85 -47.42
CA VAL A 96 -10.38 53.93 -47.70
C VAL A 96 -10.30 54.37 -49.15
#